data_AF-A0A9D2D0T5-F1
#
_entry.id   AF-A0A9D2D0T5-F1
#
_cell.length_a   1.000
_cell.length_b   1.000
_cell.length_c   1.000
_cell.angle_alpha   90.00
_cell.angle_beta   90.00
_cell.angle_gamma   90.00
#
_symmetry.space_group_name_H-M   'P 1'
#
loop_
_entity.id
_entity.type
_entity.pdbx_description
1 polymer ?
#
loop_
_entity_poly.entity_id
_entity_poly.type
_entity_poly.pdbx_seq_one_letter_code
_entity_poly.pdbx_strand_id
1 'polypeptide(L)'
;MKELIPRKTAGKRAAALILGLVALFLLSGCTGREQPEAAGKQKDMAKNQEISVQETGSGFSHTGYGEEGLTVYFLDVGQGNAVLVKCQGHYMLIDGGEESKTSYVVEYLKSLGVDRLDYVVASHYDEDHLSGVVEVLKT
;
A
#
# COMPACT_ATOMS: atom_id res chain seq x y z
N MET A 1 -8.81 8.82 73.60
CA MET A 1 -7.55 9.01 72.86
C MET A 1 -7.72 8.39 71.48
N LYS A 2 -7.82 9.20 70.41
CA LYS A 2 -7.86 8.73 69.01
C LYS A 2 -6.68 9.37 68.29
N GLU A 3 -5.67 8.58 67.99
CA GLU A 3 -4.53 8.96 67.14
C GLU A 3 -5.01 9.06 65.67
N LEU A 4 -4.75 10.20 65.03
CA LEU A 4 -5.01 10.44 63.61
C LEU A 4 -3.83 9.96 62.77
N ILE A 5 -4.07 9.01 61.87
CA ILE A 5 -3.13 8.58 60.84
C ILE A 5 -3.14 9.61 59.70
N PRO A 6 -2.00 10.23 59.31
CA PRO A 6 -1.99 11.16 58.18
C PRO A 6 -1.97 10.40 56.85
N ARG A 7 -3.08 10.43 56.11
CA ARG A 7 -3.14 10.04 54.68
C ARG A 7 -2.69 11.21 53.81
N LYS A 8 -1.45 11.22 53.32
CA LYS A 8 -1.04 12.08 52.18
C LYS A 8 -0.03 11.36 51.29
N THR A 9 -0.35 11.25 49.98
CA THR A 9 0.56 11.44 48.80
C THR A 9 0.06 10.78 47.50
N ALA A 10 -1.06 10.04 47.50
CA ALA A 10 -1.52 9.32 46.29
C ALA A 10 -1.77 10.23 45.06
N GLY A 11 -2.41 11.40 45.22
CA GLY A 11 -2.74 12.28 44.10
C GLY A 11 -1.53 12.96 43.42
N LYS A 12 -0.45 13.21 44.16
CA LYS A 12 0.77 13.84 43.61
C LYS A 12 1.57 12.87 42.74
N ARG A 13 1.53 11.57 43.08
CA ARG A 13 2.21 10.50 42.30
C ARG A 13 1.49 10.22 40.98
N ALA A 14 0.16 10.23 40.98
CA ALA A 14 -0.63 10.08 39.76
C ALA A 14 -0.46 11.27 38.79
N ALA A 15 -0.46 12.50 39.32
CA ALA A 15 -0.21 13.69 38.51
C ALA A 15 1.21 13.70 37.89
N ALA A 16 2.23 13.25 38.62
CA ALA A 16 3.59 13.13 38.11
C ALA A 16 3.73 12.06 37.01
N LEU A 17 3.01 10.93 37.12
CA LEU A 17 3.00 9.88 36.10
C LEU A 17 2.29 10.32 34.81
N ILE A 18 1.15 11.00 34.93
CA ILE A 18 0.41 11.52 33.77
C ILE A 18 1.22 12.61 33.06
N LEU A 19 1.83 13.54 33.82
CA LEU A 19 2.67 14.60 33.26
C LEU A 19 3.93 14.02 32.58
N GLY A 20 4.49 12.94 33.12
CA GLY A 20 5.62 12.21 32.51
C GLY A 20 5.26 11.51 31.20
N LEU A 21 4.10 10.83 31.13
CA LEU A 21 3.62 10.17 29.91
C LEU A 21 3.25 11.17 28.80
N VAL A 22 2.67 12.32 29.14
CA VAL A 22 2.37 13.40 28.18
C VAL A 22 3.67 14.03 27.68
N ALA A 23 4.65 14.28 28.55
CA ALA A 23 5.96 14.80 28.15
C ALA A 23 6.72 13.83 27.23
N LEU A 24 6.60 12.51 27.45
CA LEU A 24 7.20 11.48 26.59
C LEU A 24 6.56 11.46 25.18
N PHE A 25 5.24 11.67 25.09
CA PHE A 25 4.54 11.82 23.81
C PHE A 25 4.94 13.11 23.07
N LEU A 26 5.15 14.22 23.79
CA LEU A 26 5.54 15.51 23.20
C LEU A 26 7.00 15.56 22.73
N LEU A 27 7.89 14.83 23.40
CA LEU A 27 9.31 14.74 23.03
C LEU A 27 9.59 13.84 21.82
N SER A 28 8.60 13.04 21.38
CA SER A 28 8.67 12.26 20.13
C SER A 28 8.21 13.07 18.90
N GLY A 29 7.75 14.31 19.10
CA GLY A 29 7.31 15.21 18.05
C GLY A 29 8.45 15.99 17.41
N CYS A 30 9.22 15.36 16.52
CA CYS A 30 10.14 16.07 15.63
C CYS A 30 9.55 16.21 14.21
N THR A 31 8.80 17.31 14.08
CA THR A 31 8.79 18.30 12.98
C THR A 31 8.46 17.84 11.54
N GLY A 32 7.20 18.10 11.18
CA GLY A 32 6.86 18.61 9.86
C GLY A 32 7.25 20.08 9.77
N ARG A 33 7.77 20.49 8.61
CA ARG A 33 8.16 21.86 8.28
C ARG A 33 7.19 22.37 7.21
N GLU A 34 6.41 23.40 7.54
CA GLU A 34 5.62 24.17 6.57
C GLU A 34 6.47 25.29 5.94
N GLN A 35 6.36 25.48 4.63
CA GLN A 35 6.48 26.80 4.00
C GLN A 35 5.56 26.82 2.75
N PRO A 36 4.87 27.95 2.44
CA PRO A 36 3.74 27.99 1.53
C PRO A 36 4.17 28.33 0.10
N GLU A 37 3.53 27.71 -0.90
CA GLU A 37 3.42 28.29 -2.24
C GLU A 37 2.03 28.07 -2.82
N ALA A 38 1.58 29.11 -3.51
CA ALA A 38 0.34 29.16 -4.24
C ALA A 38 0.33 28.19 -5.44
N ALA A 39 -0.88 27.98 -5.96
CA ALA A 39 -1.22 27.42 -7.29
C ALA A 39 -1.50 25.91 -7.38
N GLY A 40 -2.68 25.62 -7.97
CA GLY A 40 -2.92 24.41 -8.78
C GLY A 40 -3.26 23.13 -8.03
N LYS A 41 -4.55 22.78 -7.96
CA LYS A 41 -4.96 21.38 -7.78
C LYS A 41 -4.63 20.60 -9.07
N GLN A 42 -3.42 20.05 -9.15
CA GLN A 42 -3.05 19.02 -10.11
C GLN A 42 -3.26 17.65 -9.44
N LYS A 43 -3.94 16.75 -10.14
CA LYS A 43 -4.10 15.34 -9.77
C LYS A 43 -2.79 14.62 -10.08
N ASP A 44 -2.07 14.19 -9.05
CA ASP A 44 -0.87 13.39 -9.25
C ASP A 44 -1.23 11.91 -9.18
N MET A 45 -1.58 11.37 -10.35
CA MET A 45 -1.51 9.92 -10.59
C MET A 45 -0.07 9.48 -10.34
N ALA A 46 0.11 8.62 -9.35
CA ALA A 46 1.39 8.00 -9.03
C ALA A 46 2.04 7.44 -10.31
N LYS A 47 3.28 7.87 -10.56
CA LYS A 47 4.07 7.49 -11.73
C LYS A 47 4.58 6.07 -11.52
N ASN A 48 3.82 5.07 -11.97
CA ASN A 48 4.29 3.69 -12.00
C ASN A 48 5.39 3.54 -13.06
N GLN A 49 6.50 2.92 -12.66
CA GLN A 49 7.66 2.70 -13.51
C GLN A 49 7.35 1.57 -14.49
N GLU A 50 7.11 1.94 -15.75
CA GLU A 50 7.06 0.99 -16.86
C GLU A 50 8.45 0.39 -17.06
N ILE A 51 8.68 -0.80 -16.52
CA ILE A 51 9.90 -1.56 -16.81
C ILE A 51 9.65 -2.28 -18.13
N SER A 52 9.99 -1.62 -19.25
CA SER A 52 10.12 -2.29 -20.53
C SER A 52 11.49 -2.98 -20.57
N VAL A 53 11.48 -4.31 -20.43
CA VAL A 53 12.70 -5.11 -20.53
C VAL A 53 13.12 -5.13 -22.00
N GLN A 54 14.16 -4.37 -22.35
CA GLN A 54 14.81 -4.46 -23.66
C GLN A 54 15.82 -5.61 -23.62
N GLU A 55 15.54 -6.68 -24.37
CA GLU A 55 16.42 -7.84 -24.48
C GLU A 55 17.80 -7.44 -25.03
N THR A 56 18.84 -7.57 -24.20
CA THR A 56 20.23 -7.47 -24.64
C THR A 56 20.87 -8.86 -24.58
N GLY A 57 20.71 -9.61 -25.67
CA GLY A 57 21.73 -10.54 -26.16
C GLY A 57 21.79 -11.96 -25.57
N SER A 58 21.56 -12.92 -26.47
CA SER A 58 22.07 -14.30 -26.54
C SER A 58 21.31 -15.42 -25.81
N GLY A 59 20.52 -16.18 -26.58
CA GLY A 59 20.29 -17.61 -26.31
C GLY A 59 18.87 -18.15 -26.33
N PHE A 60 17.83 -17.32 -26.46
CA PHE A 60 16.44 -17.81 -26.49
C PHE A 60 15.72 -17.31 -27.74
N SER A 61 15.51 -18.20 -28.72
CA SER A 61 14.67 -17.90 -29.87
C SER A 61 13.21 -18.08 -29.45
N HIS A 62 12.58 -17.01 -28.99
CA HIS A 62 11.12 -16.98 -28.88
C HIS A 62 10.53 -16.65 -30.25
N THR A 63 10.36 -17.69 -31.06
CA THR A 63 9.43 -17.64 -32.21
C THR A 63 8.04 -17.92 -31.66
N GLY A 64 7.23 -16.89 -31.38
CA GLY A 64 5.81 -17.16 -31.08
C GLY A 64 4.99 -16.15 -30.30
N TYR A 65 5.49 -14.97 -29.95
CA TYR A 65 4.66 -13.94 -29.34
C TYR A 65 4.56 -12.74 -30.27
N GLY A 66 3.33 -12.29 -30.55
CA GLY A 66 3.07 -11.18 -31.45
C GLY A 66 3.76 -9.89 -30.98
N GLU A 67 3.67 -8.83 -31.79
CA GLU A 67 4.25 -7.49 -31.55
C GLU A 67 3.97 -6.89 -30.15
N GLU A 68 3.02 -7.46 -29.40
CA GLU A 68 2.72 -7.10 -28.01
C GLU A 68 3.55 -7.94 -27.03
N GLY A 69 4.69 -7.37 -26.60
CA GLY A 69 5.58 -7.95 -25.59
C GLY A 69 4.95 -8.12 -24.19
N LEU A 70 5.77 -8.60 -23.24
CA LEU A 70 5.41 -8.76 -21.83
C LEU A 70 5.53 -7.42 -21.09
N THR A 71 4.49 -7.05 -20.34
CA THR A 71 4.50 -5.90 -19.42
C THR A 71 4.09 -6.35 -18.02
N VAL A 72 4.81 -5.88 -17.01
CA VAL A 72 4.52 -6.18 -15.60
C VAL A 72 4.36 -4.86 -14.84
N TYR A 73 3.20 -4.68 -14.20
CA TYR A 73 2.86 -3.53 -13.38
C TYR A 73 2.90 -3.93 -11.91
N PHE A 74 3.75 -3.28 -11.13
CA PHE A 74 3.75 -3.38 -9.67
C PHE A 74 2.90 -2.25 -9.10
N LEU A 75 1.81 -2.61 -8.42
CA LEU A 75 0.88 -1.63 -7.86
C LEU A 75 1.33 -1.28 -6.45
N ASP A 76 1.41 0.03 -6.16
CA ASP A 76 1.79 0.50 -4.83
C ASP A 76 0.61 0.38 -3.86
N VAL A 77 0.53 -0.79 -3.23
CA VAL A 77 -0.47 -1.12 -2.21
C VAL A 77 0.07 -0.96 -0.79
N GLY A 78 1.32 -0.50 -0.61
CA GLY A 78 1.94 -0.40 0.71
C GLY A 78 2.37 -1.78 1.25
N GLN A 79 1.69 -2.29 2.28
CA GLN A 79 1.95 -3.64 2.79
C GLN A 79 1.30 -4.69 1.89
N GLY A 80 1.94 -5.86 1.83
CA GLY A 80 1.53 -6.96 0.96
C GLY A 80 2.02 -6.82 -0.49
N ASN A 81 1.25 -7.35 -1.44
CA ASN A 81 1.63 -7.42 -2.85
C ASN A 81 0.43 -7.26 -3.78
N ALA A 82 0.65 -6.65 -4.95
CA ALA A 82 -0.30 -6.58 -6.05
C ALA A 82 0.44 -6.35 -7.37
N VAL A 83 0.33 -7.31 -8.30
CA VAL A 83 1.04 -7.27 -9.59
C VAL A 83 0.08 -7.62 -10.72
N LEU A 84 -0.01 -6.75 -11.73
CA LEU A 84 -0.72 -7.04 -12.97
C LEU A 84 0.30 -7.40 -14.06
N VAL A 85 0.11 -8.53 -14.73
CA VAL A 85 0.90 -8.95 -15.87
C VAL A 85 0.05 -8.87 -17.13
N LYS A 86 0.54 -8.18 -18.16
CA LYS A 86 -0.05 -8.11 -19.51
C LYS A 86 0.87 -8.82 -20.50
N CYS A 87 0.33 -9.68 -21.34
CA CYS A 87 1.07 -10.29 -22.46
C CYS A 87 0.10 -10.56 -23.61
N GLN A 88 0.33 -9.99 -24.79
CA GLN A 88 -0.52 -10.21 -25.98
C GLN A 88 -2.03 -10.04 -25.72
N GLY A 89 -2.40 -8.97 -25.02
CA GLY A 89 -3.80 -8.69 -24.66
C GLY A 89 -4.39 -9.59 -23.55
N HIS A 90 -3.63 -10.53 -23.02
CA HIS A 90 -4.01 -11.35 -21.86
C HIS A 90 -3.55 -10.69 -20.56
N TYR A 91 -4.35 -10.87 -19.50
CA TYR A 91 -4.08 -10.27 -18.20
C TYR A 91 -4.08 -11.31 -17.08
N MET A 92 -3.09 -11.23 -16.19
CA MET A 92 -3.01 -12.00 -14.97
C MET A 92 -2.80 -11.08 -13.78
N LEU A 93 -3.59 -11.28 -12.72
CA LEU A 93 -3.38 -10.60 -11.44
C LEU A 93 -2.69 -11.56 -10.46
N ILE A 94 -1.60 -11.11 -9.84
CA ILE A 94 -0.90 -11.82 -8.76
C ILE A 94 -1.06 -10.97 -7.49
N ASP A 95 -1.79 -11.49 -6.52
CA ASP A 95 -2.22 -10.78 -5.30
C ASP A 95 -2.95 -9.44 -5.59
N GLY A 96 -3.50 -8.81 -4.54
CA GLY A 96 -4.32 -7.61 -4.69
C GLY A 96 -4.18 -6.58 -3.57
N GLY A 97 -3.25 -6.77 -2.63
CA GLY A 97 -3.10 -5.88 -1.49
C GLY A 97 -4.20 -6.02 -0.43
N GLU A 98 -4.02 -5.27 0.65
CA GLU A 98 -4.95 -5.16 1.80
C GLU A 98 -6.29 -4.49 1.45
N GLU A 99 -7.28 -4.64 2.33
CA GLU A 99 -8.65 -4.13 2.18
C GLU A 99 -8.68 -2.63 1.86
N SER A 100 -7.80 -1.85 2.49
CA SER A 100 -7.71 -0.39 2.32
C SER A 100 -7.34 0.04 0.89
N LYS A 101 -6.79 -0.87 0.09
CA LYS A 101 -6.27 -0.64 -1.26
C LYS A 101 -7.12 -1.25 -2.37
N THR A 102 -8.14 -2.03 -2.02
CA THR A 102 -9.04 -2.70 -2.96
C THR A 102 -9.58 -1.77 -4.07
N SER A 103 -10.13 -0.61 -3.70
CA SER A 103 -10.62 0.39 -4.66
C SER A 103 -9.53 0.89 -5.61
N TYR A 104 -8.32 1.15 -5.10
CA TYR A 104 -7.20 1.58 -5.93
C TYR A 104 -6.84 0.51 -6.98
N VAL A 105 -6.75 -0.76 -6.58
CA VAL A 105 -6.43 -1.86 -7.50
C VAL A 105 -7.51 -2.00 -8.59
N VAL A 106 -8.79 -2.01 -8.20
CA VAL A 106 -9.92 -2.08 -9.14
C VAL A 106 -9.91 -0.91 -10.11
N GLU A 107 -9.74 0.33 -9.62
CA GLU A 107 -9.68 1.52 -10.46
C GLU A 107 -8.48 1.52 -11.39
N TYR A 108 -7.34 1.00 -10.93
CA TYR A 108 -6.13 0.89 -11.75
C TYR A 108 -6.32 -0.08 -12.92
N LEU A 109 -6.85 -1.28 -12.66
CA LEU A 109 -7.19 -2.25 -13.72
C LEU A 109 -8.18 -1.65 -14.72
N LYS A 110 -9.23 -0.98 -14.25
CA LYS A 110 -10.20 -0.27 -15.11
C LYS A 110 -9.54 0.83 -15.95
N SER A 111 -8.59 1.59 -15.37
CA SER A 111 -7.86 2.65 -16.08
C SER A 111 -6.98 2.12 -17.21
N LEU A 112 -6.52 0.87 -17.11
CA LEU A 112 -5.78 0.16 -18.15
C LEU A 112 -6.68 -0.54 -19.17
N GLY A 113 -8.01 -0.42 -19.03
CA GLY A 113 -8.98 -1.07 -19.91
C GLY A 113 -9.05 -2.59 -19.73
N VAL A 114 -8.64 -3.11 -18.56
CA VAL A 114 -8.75 -4.54 -18.25
C VAL A 114 -10.22 -4.89 -18.05
N ASP A 115 -10.77 -5.68 -18.96
CA ASP A 115 -12.15 -6.17 -18.94
C ASP A 115 -12.24 -7.62 -18.43
N ARG A 116 -11.17 -8.39 -18.58
CA ARG A 116 -11.06 -9.78 -18.13
C ARG A 116 -9.65 -10.10 -17.63
N LEU A 117 -9.60 -10.88 -16.54
CA LEU A 117 -8.41 -11.58 -16.12
C LEU A 117 -8.47 -13.03 -16.60
N ASP A 118 -7.42 -13.49 -17.27
CA ASP A 118 -7.25 -14.89 -17.66
C ASP A 118 -6.83 -15.76 -16.48
N TYR A 119 -6.03 -15.16 -15.60
CA TYR A 119 -5.49 -15.83 -14.44
C TYR A 119 -5.52 -14.90 -13.23
N VAL A 120 -5.74 -15.51 -12.07
CA VAL A 120 -5.58 -14.89 -10.77
C VAL A 120 -4.74 -15.84 -9.93
N VAL A 121 -3.64 -15.33 -9.38
CA VAL A 121 -2.73 -16.09 -8.52
C VAL A 121 -2.71 -15.43 -7.15
N ALA A 122 -3.12 -16.15 -6.12
CA ALA A 122 -2.90 -15.75 -4.74
C ALA A 122 -1.66 -16.50 -4.23
N SER A 123 -0.65 -15.76 -3.76
CA SER A 123 0.61 -16.33 -3.27
C SER A 123 0.40 -17.07 -1.94
N HIS A 124 -0.36 -16.47 -1.02
CA HIS A 124 -0.87 -17.06 0.21
C HIS A 124 -2.18 -16.38 0.62
N TYR A 125 -2.80 -16.81 1.74
CA TYR A 125 -4.15 -16.40 2.14
C TYR A 125 -4.17 -15.21 3.12
N ASP A 126 -3.04 -14.55 3.35
CA ASP A 126 -3.02 -13.41 4.27
C ASP A 126 -3.79 -12.23 3.66
N GLU A 127 -4.40 -11.45 4.54
CA GLU A 127 -5.35 -10.38 4.18
C GLU A 127 -4.69 -9.31 3.30
N ASP A 128 -3.43 -8.97 3.57
CA ASP A 128 -2.66 -7.98 2.83
C ASP A 128 -2.27 -8.43 1.41
N HIS A 129 -2.62 -9.66 1.02
CA HIS A 129 -2.48 -10.17 -0.34
C HIS A 129 -3.83 -10.48 -1.00
N LEU A 130 -4.80 -11.00 -0.22
CA LEU A 130 -6.02 -11.59 -0.77
C LEU A 130 -7.19 -10.60 -0.92
N SER A 131 -7.24 -9.53 -0.11
CA SER A 131 -8.40 -8.64 -0.06
C SER A 131 -8.71 -7.97 -1.41
N GLY A 132 -7.71 -7.42 -2.10
CA GLY A 132 -7.92 -6.84 -3.43
C GLY A 132 -8.31 -7.86 -4.51
N VAL A 133 -7.81 -9.10 -4.42
CA VAL A 133 -8.20 -10.16 -5.34
C VAL A 133 -9.70 -10.45 -5.23
N VAL A 134 -10.20 -10.56 -4.00
CA VAL A 134 -11.61 -10.80 -3.72
C VAL A 134 -12.48 -9.67 -4.27
N GLU A 135 -12.03 -8.42 -4.16
CA GLU A 135 -12.80 -7.28 -4.68
C GLU A 135 -12.82 -7.23 -6.20
N VAL A 136 -11.67 -7.47 -6.86
CA VAL A 136 -11.58 -7.53 -8.32
C VAL A 136 -12.49 -8.61 -8.91
N LEU A 137 -12.64 -9.76 -8.26
CA LEU A 137 -13.51 -10.84 -8.72
C LEU A 137 -15.01 -10.55 -8.60
N LYS A 138 -15.41 -9.47 -7.92
CA LYS A 138 -16.83 -9.05 -7.79
C LYS A 138 -17.27 -8.03 -8.83
N THR A 139 -16.34 -7.43 -9.58
CA THR A 139 -16.61 -6.35 -10.53
C THR A 139 -16.80 -6.85 -11.94
#